data_AF-A0A4Z1BPN0-F1
#
_entry.id   AF-A0A4Z1BPN0-F1
#
_cell.length_a   1.000
_cell.length_b   1.000
_cell.length_c   1.000
_cell.angle_alpha   90.00
_cell.angle_beta   90.00
_cell.angle_gamma   90.00
#
_symmetry.space_group_name_H-M   'P 1'
#
loop_
_entity.id
_entity.type
_entity.pdbx_description
1 polymer ?
#
loop_
_entity_poly.entity_id
_entity_poly.type
_entity_poly.pdbx_seq_one_letter_code
_entity_poly.pdbx_strand_id
1 'polypeptide(L)'
;MNTEMFKAFKELEYAVEKVEFIKEEINRLNQVTKDLSEKIKEYRKNEDNNEANAISTVVIDIVKIENDNLFKKMNEALEEFKQKAQRFENICFFNGISLQFGLSDKVIKFDK
;
A
#
# COMPACT_ATOMS: atom_id res chain seq x y z
N MET A 1 -6.95 -18.85 -22.15
CA MET A 1 -6.11 -18.85 -20.93
C MET A 1 -6.28 -20.21 -20.26
N ASN A 2 -5.19 -20.92 -19.94
CA ASN A 2 -5.30 -22.22 -19.27
C ASN A 2 -5.76 -22.04 -17.80
N THR A 3 -6.26 -23.10 -17.17
CA THR A 3 -6.81 -23.05 -15.79
C THR A 3 -5.78 -22.56 -14.75
N GLU A 4 -4.51 -22.88 -14.94
CA GLU A 4 -3.43 -22.49 -14.02
C GLU A 4 -3.07 -21.01 -14.14
N MET A 5 -3.03 -20.49 -15.37
CA MET A 5 -2.82 -19.08 -15.68
C MET A 5 -3.97 -18.22 -15.15
N PHE A 6 -5.22 -18.69 -15.27
CA PHE A 6 -6.37 -18.01 -14.66
C PHE A 6 -6.28 -17.96 -13.13
N LYS A 7 -5.90 -19.07 -12.49
CA LYS A 7 -5.68 -19.10 -11.03
C LYS A 7 -4.58 -18.13 -10.60
N ALA A 8 -3.44 -18.15 -11.28
CA ALA A 8 -2.32 -17.25 -10.97
C ALA A 8 -2.67 -15.78 -11.21
N PHE A 9 -3.46 -15.48 -12.24
CA PHE A 9 -4.00 -14.14 -12.45
C PHE A 9 -4.91 -13.70 -11.29
N LYS A 10 -5.85 -14.55 -10.85
CA LYS A 10 -6.73 -14.24 -9.70
C LYS A 10 -5.95 -14.03 -8.40
N GLU A 11 -4.88 -14.80 -8.18
CA GLU A 11 -4.01 -14.60 -7.02
C GLU A 11 -3.25 -13.27 -7.08
N LEU A 12 -2.77 -12.88 -8.27
CA LEU A 12 -2.13 -11.59 -8.48
C LEU A 12 -3.12 -10.43 -8.28
N GLU A 13 -4.32 -10.53 -8.83
CA GLU A 13 -5.40 -9.55 -8.66
C GLU A 13 -5.72 -9.32 -7.18
N TYR A 14 -5.89 -10.41 -6.41
CA TYR A 14 -6.10 -10.31 -4.97
C TYR A 14 -4.95 -9.62 -4.22
N ALA A 15 -3.70 -9.89 -4.62
CA ALA A 15 -2.54 -9.22 -4.03
C ALA A 15 -2.51 -7.71 -4.36
N VAL A 16 -2.92 -7.33 -5.57
CA VAL A 16 -3.08 -5.91 -5.97
C VAL A 16 -4.17 -5.24 -5.15
N GLU A 17 -5.33 -5.88 -4.99
CA GLU A 17 -6.45 -5.36 -4.18
C GLU A 17 -6.01 -5.11 -2.73
N LYS A 18 -5.20 -6.02 -2.16
CA LYS A 18 -4.65 -5.86 -0.81
C LYS A 18 -3.72 -4.64 -0.69
N VAL A 19 -2.86 -4.41 -1.68
CA VAL A 19 -1.97 -3.23 -1.71
C VAL A 19 -2.79 -1.94 -1.80
N GLU A 20 -3.77 -1.88 -2.71
CA GLU A 20 -4.62 -0.68 -2.88
C GLU A 20 -5.47 -0.41 -1.63
N PHE A 21 -6.02 -1.45 -0.99
CA PHE A 21 -6.75 -1.30 0.27
C PHE A 21 -5.90 -0.63 1.36
N ILE A 22 -4.67 -1.10 1.56
CA ILE A 22 -3.79 -0.53 2.60
C ILE A 22 -3.41 0.92 2.26
N LYS A 23 -3.21 1.23 0.97
CA LYS A 23 -2.93 2.58 0.50
C LYS A 23 -4.10 3.54 0.76
N GLU A 24 -5.33 3.09 0.58
CA GLU A 24 -6.52 3.86 0.95
C GLU A 24 -6.57 4.14 2.45
N GLU A 25 -6.24 3.15 3.29
CA GLU A 25 -6.21 3.32 4.75
C GLU A 25 -5.11 4.30 5.19
N ILE A 26 -3.92 4.26 4.55
CA ILE A 26 -2.86 5.27 4.77
C ILE A 26 -3.37 6.67 4.40
N ASN A 27 -4.06 6.82 3.28
CA ASN A 27 -4.62 8.11 2.87
C ASN A 27 -5.67 8.63 3.86
N ARG A 28 -6.53 7.74 4.39
CA ARG A 28 -7.50 8.09 5.43
C ARG A 28 -6.82 8.54 6.72
N LEU A 29 -5.79 7.82 7.17
CA LEU A 29 -5.02 8.20 8.35
C LEU A 29 -4.35 9.58 8.18
N ASN A 30 -3.79 9.85 7.00
CA ASN A 30 -3.21 11.15 6.67
C ASN A 30 -4.26 12.28 6.72
N GLN A 31 -5.46 12.04 6.21
CA GLN A 31 -6.55 13.01 6.26
C GLN A 31 -6.98 13.31 7.70
N VAL A 32 -7.20 12.27 8.52
CA VAL A 32 -7.53 12.42 9.94
C VAL A 32 -6.45 13.21 10.68
N THR A 33 -5.18 12.90 10.41
CA THR A 33 -4.03 13.60 11.02
C THR A 33 -4.01 15.08 10.66
N LYS A 34 -4.34 15.42 9.41
CA LYS A 34 -4.44 16.80 8.94
C LYS A 34 -5.58 17.55 9.64
N ASP A 35 -6.77 16.96 9.71
CA ASP A 35 -7.94 17.57 10.34
C ASP A 35 -7.70 17.82 11.84
N LEU A 36 -7.07 16.88 12.54
CA LEU A 36 -6.69 17.04 13.94
C LEU A 36 -5.63 18.12 14.13
N SER A 37 -4.66 18.21 13.22
CA SER A 37 -3.63 19.27 13.23
C SER A 37 -4.23 20.66 13.05
N GLU A 38 -5.26 20.80 12.20
CA GLU A 38 -5.99 22.05 12.02
C GLU A 38 -6.78 22.44 13.27
N LYS A 39 -7.47 21.48 13.91
CA LYS A 39 -8.17 21.71 15.19
C LYS A 39 -7.22 22.15 16.30
N ILE A 40 -6.04 21.52 16.42
CA ILE A 40 -5.03 21.93 17.41
C ILE A 40 -4.63 23.40 17.21
N LYS A 41 -4.44 23.84 15.95
CA LYS A 41 -4.12 25.24 15.65
C LYS A 41 -5.25 26.18 16.05
N GLU A 42 -6.50 25.78 15.82
CA GLU A 42 -7.68 26.56 16.20
C GLU A 42 -7.80 26.72 17.72
N TYR A 43 -7.69 25.62 18.49
CA TYR A 43 -7.71 25.67 19.95
C TYR A 43 -6.60 26.57 20.50
N ARG A 44 -5.38 26.45 19.99
CA ARG A 44 -4.26 27.32 20.39
C ARG A 44 -4.52 28.79 20.08
N LYS A 45 -5.16 29.09 18.93
CA LYS A 45 -5.53 30.47 18.56
C LYS A 45 -6.57 31.06 19.51
N ASN A 46 -7.44 30.22 20.07
CA ASN A 46 -8.45 30.60 21.05
C ASN A 46 -7.94 30.52 22.51
N GLU A 47 -6.62 30.38 22.70
CA GLU A 47 -5.94 30.21 24.00
C GLU A 47 -6.37 28.97 24.81
N ASP A 48 -7.06 28.04 24.14
CA ASP A 48 -7.56 26.80 24.71
C ASP A 48 -6.48 25.69 24.67
N ASN A 49 -5.43 25.89 25.46
CA ASN A 49 -4.23 25.07 25.40
C ASN A 49 -4.45 23.66 25.97
N ASN A 50 -5.40 23.46 26.88
CA ASN A 50 -5.65 22.15 27.48
C ASN A 50 -6.23 21.19 26.43
N GLU A 51 -7.22 21.64 25.69
CA GLU A 51 -7.89 20.90 24.62
C GLU A 51 -6.91 20.65 23.46
N ALA A 52 -6.11 21.66 23.10
CA ALA A 52 -5.04 21.50 22.12
C ALA A 52 -4.01 20.43 22.54
N ASN A 53 -3.63 20.37 23.81
CA ASN A 53 -2.67 19.40 24.32
C ASN A 53 -3.28 17.98 24.37
N ALA A 54 -4.53 17.85 24.81
CA ALA A 54 -5.23 16.57 24.82
C ALA A 54 -5.30 15.94 23.41
N ILE A 55 -5.66 16.73 22.39
CA ILE A 55 -5.69 16.25 21.00
C ILE A 55 -4.26 15.96 20.50
N SER A 56 -3.28 16.78 20.86
CA SER A 56 -1.88 16.56 20.46
C SER A 56 -1.35 15.21 20.95
N THR A 57 -1.66 14.83 22.19
CA THR A 57 -1.28 13.51 22.73
C THR A 57 -1.94 12.37 21.95
N VAL A 58 -3.24 12.48 21.67
CA VAL A 58 -3.99 11.49 20.87
C VAL A 58 -3.39 11.34 19.47
N VAL A 59 -3.07 12.46 18.81
CA VAL A 59 -2.43 12.44 17.49
C VAL A 59 -1.08 11.75 17.56
N ILE A 60 -0.23 12.10 18.52
CA ILE A 60 1.13 11.53 18.61
C ILE A 60 1.08 10.03 18.86
N ASP A 61 0.27 9.57 19.82
CA ASP A 61 0.30 8.17 20.23
C ASP A 61 -0.45 7.26 19.26
N ILE A 62 -1.68 7.64 18.88
CA ILE A 62 -2.54 6.76 18.06
C ILE A 62 -2.10 6.78 16.59
N VAL A 63 -1.82 7.95 16.02
CA VAL A 63 -1.44 8.03 14.60
C VAL A 63 -0.11 7.33 14.37
N LYS A 64 0.85 7.46 15.30
CA LYS A 64 2.14 6.80 15.17
C LYS A 64 1.99 5.28 15.17
N ILE A 65 1.25 4.72 16.12
CA ILE A 65 1.02 3.27 16.19
C ILE A 65 0.31 2.77 14.93
N GLU A 66 -0.74 3.46 14.48
CA GLU A 66 -1.47 3.04 13.29
C GLU A 66 -0.63 3.16 12.01
N ASN A 67 0.17 4.23 11.89
CA ASN A 67 1.07 4.41 10.78
C ASN A 67 2.12 3.30 10.71
N ASP A 68 2.76 2.98 11.84
CA ASP A 68 3.75 1.88 11.90
C ASP A 68 3.12 0.53 11.53
N ASN A 69 1.89 0.27 11.99
CA ASN A 69 1.13 -0.93 11.63
C ASN A 69 0.79 -0.99 10.14
N LEU A 70 0.31 0.10 9.56
CA LEU A 70 -0.03 0.18 8.13
C LEU A 70 1.20 0.05 7.24
N PHE A 71 2.34 0.67 7.62
CA PHE A 71 3.61 0.50 6.91
C PHE A 71 4.09 -0.94 6.92
N LYS A 72 3.99 -1.63 8.07
CA LYS A 72 4.31 -3.05 8.15
C LYS A 72 3.41 -3.89 7.22
N LYS A 73 2.09 -3.69 7.29
CA LYS A 73 1.11 -4.37 6.42
C LYS A 73 1.39 -4.11 4.94
N MET A 74 1.76 -2.87 4.58
CA MET A 74 2.08 -2.49 3.21
C MET A 74 3.30 -3.25 2.69
N ASN A 75 4.38 -3.31 3.49
CA ASN A 75 5.57 -4.07 3.12
C ASN A 75 5.28 -5.56 2.91
N GLU A 76 4.49 -6.16 3.79
CA GLU A 76 4.05 -7.56 3.65
C GLU A 76 3.19 -7.77 2.39
N ALA A 77 2.25 -6.86 2.10
CA ALA A 77 1.41 -6.93 0.90
C ALA A 77 2.20 -6.73 -0.40
N LEU A 78 3.18 -5.82 -0.41
CA LEU A 78 4.06 -5.62 -1.56
C LEU A 78 4.94 -6.83 -1.83
N GLU A 79 5.43 -7.49 -0.79
CA GLU A 79 6.23 -8.69 -0.94
C GLU A 79 5.39 -9.87 -1.47
N GLU A 80 4.17 -10.03 -0.96
CA GLU A 80 3.19 -10.97 -1.51
C GLU A 80 2.89 -10.67 -2.98
N PHE A 81 2.63 -9.41 -3.33
CA PHE A 81 2.41 -8.98 -4.71
C PHE A 81 3.58 -9.36 -5.62
N LYS A 82 4.82 -9.08 -5.24
CA LYS A 82 6.02 -9.45 -6.03
C LYS A 82 6.07 -10.95 -6.28
N GLN A 83 5.83 -11.76 -5.26
CA GLN A 83 5.86 -13.23 -5.39
C GLN A 83 4.76 -13.72 -6.34
N LYS A 84 3.55 -13.16 -6.25
CA LYS A 84 2.43 -13.51 -7.15
C LYS A 84 2.65 -13.03 -8.57
N ALA A 85 3.21 -11.83 -8.75
CA ALA A 85 3.55 -11.27 -10.06
C ALA A 85 4.59 -12.15 -10.76
N GLN A 86 5.67 -12.51 -10.07
CA GLN A 86 6.70 -13.39 -10.62
C GLN A 86 6.15 -14.76 -10.99
N ARG A 87 5.28 -15.34 -10.13
CA ARG A 87 4.65 -16.63 -10.43
C ARG A 87 3.79 -16.54 -11.69
N PHE A 88 2.97 -15.50 -11.82
CA PHE A 88 2.11 -15.30 -12.97
C PHE A 88 2.93 -15.09 -14.25
N GLU A 89 3.99 -14.29 -14.20
CA GLU A 89 4.95 -14.11 -15.28
C GLU A 89 5.55 -15.46 -15.75
N ASN A 90 6.03 -16.28 -14.81
CA ASN A 90 6.61 -17.58 -15.13
C ASN A 90 5.61 -18.52 -15.82
N ILE A 91 4.36 -18.55 -15.35
CA ILE A 91 3.29 -19.36 -15.97
C ILE A 91 2.96 -18.86 -17.38
N CYS A 92 2.89 -17.55 -17.57
CA CYS A 92 2.68 -16.96 -18.89
C CYS A 92 3.83 -17.30 -19.84
N PHE A 93 5.07 -17.14 -19.40
CA PHE A 93 6.26 -17.47 -20.19
C PHE A 93 6.26 -18.93 -20.63
N PHE A 94 5.98 -19.88 -19.71
CA PHE A 94 5.88 -21.30 -20.03
C PHE A 94 4.81 -21.61 -21.09
N ASN A 95 3.75 -20.81 -21.14
CA ASN A 95 2.67 -20.93 -22.13
C ASN A 95 2.91 -20.06 -23.39
N GLY A 96 4.12 -19.54 -23.59
CA GLY A 96 4.49 -18.74 -24.77
C GLY A 96 3.93 -17.32 -24.77
N ILE A 97 3.46 -16.81 -23.63
CA ILE A 97 2.96 -15.45 -23.46
C ILE A 97 4.04 -14.63 -22.75
N SER A 98 4.63 -13.66 -23.47
CA SER A 98 5.53 -12.69 -22.85
C SER A 98 4.70 -11.58 -22.22
N LEU A 99 4.81 -11.43 -20.90
CA LEU A 99 4.26 -10.31 -20.17
C LEU A 99 5.35 -9.27 -19.95
N GLN A 100 5.04 -8.00 -20.17
CA GLN A 100 5.90 -6.89 -19.78
C GLN A 100 5.20 -6.14 -18.64
N PHE A 101 5.60 -6.42 -17.40
CA PHE A 101 5.23 -5.59 -16.26
C PHE A 101 6.12 -4.36 -16.30
N GLY A 102 5.73 -3.38 -17.12
CA GLY A 102 6.53 -2.18 -17.32
C GLY A 102 6.70 -1.43 -16.01
N LEU A 103 7.93 -1.39 -15.49
CA LEU A 103 8.41 -0.32 -14.61
C LEU A 103 9.93 -0.08 -14.69
N SER A 104 10.75 -1.00 -15.21
CA SER A 104 12.10 -0.68 -15.71
C SER A 104 12.64 -1.77 -16.64
N ASP A 105 13.44 -1.36 -17.63
CA ASP A 105 14.40 -2.17 -18.40
C ASP A 105 13.80 -3.03 -19.53
N LYS A 106 14.04 -2.79 -20.82
CA LYS A 106 15.34 -2.71 -21.52
C LYS A 106 16.36 -3.81 -21.21
N VAL A 107 16.03 -4.90 -20.52
CA VAL A 107 16.78 -6.18 -20.51
C VAL A 107 15.74 -7.24 -20.16
N ILE A 108 15.34 -8.18 -21.02
CA ILE A 108 16.15 -9.32 -21.43
C ILE A 108 16.00 -9.57 -22.93
N LYS A 109 17.13 -9.48 -23.65
CA LYS A 109 17.27 -10.17 -24.93
C LYS A 109 17.68 -11.61 -24.63
N PHE A 110 16.88 -12.56 -25.10
CA PHE A 110 17.41 -13.85 -25.49
C PHE A 110 17.53 -13.82 -27.01
N ASP A 111 18.70 -13.41 -27.50
CA ASP A 111 19.10 -13.82 -28.85
C ASP A 111 19.29 -15.34 -28.81
N LYS A 112 18.77 -16.01 -29.86
CA LYS A 112 18.59 -17.46 -29.98
C LYS A 112 19.77 -18.31 -29.54
#